data_AF-A0A455UHG8-F1
#
_entry.id   AF-A0A455UHG8-F1
#
_cell.length_a   1.000
_cell.length_b   1.000
_cell.length_c   1.000
_cell.angle_alpha   90.00
_cell.angle_beta   90.00
_cell.angle_gamma   90.00
#
_symmetry.space_group_name_H-M   'P 1'
#
loop_
_entity.id
_entity.type
_entity.pdbx_description
1 polymer ?
#
loop_
_entity_poly.entity_id
_entity_poly.type
_entity_poly.pdbx_seq_one_letter_code
_entity_poly.pdbx_strand_id
1 'polypeptide(L)'
;MTGAFYLNDFTLDKRLAADTFPVTDLPLSQVLLMNDARYPWVILVPRHASISEVFELSITDQQQLWREATQLGEAMKTALGETKSILPR
;
A
#
# COMPACT_ATOMS: atom_id res chain seq x y z
N MET A 1 -21.91 20.21 -18.24
CA MET A 1 -21.99 18.75 -18.37
C MET A 1 -21.22 18.16 -17.20
N THR A 2 -21.96 17.79 -16.16
CA THR A 2 -21.45 17.41 -14.84
C THR A 2 -20.89 15.99 -14.92
N GLY A 3 -19.57 15.86 -15.06
CA GLY A 3 -18.89 14.59 -14.89
C GLY A 3 -18.94 14.21 -13.42
N ALA A 4 -19.73 13.20 -13.10
CA ALA A 4 -19.80 12.62 -11.78
C ALA A 4 -18.38 12.20 -11.35
N PHE A 5 -17.84 12.90 -10.35
CA PHE A 5 -16.78 12.36 -9.53
C PHE A 5 -17.36 11.09 -8.91
N TYR A 6 -17.03 9.93 -9.47
CA TYR A 6 -17.26 8.66 -8.80
C TYR A 6 -16.47 8.77 -7.50
N LEU A 7 -17.19 8.99 -6.40
CA LEU A 7 -16.70 8.76 -5.06
C LEU A 7 -16.32 7.28 -5.06
N ASN A 8 -15.02 7.00 -5.21
CA ASN A 8 -14.47 5.71 -4.87
C ASN A 8 -14.79 5.53 -3.38
N ASP A 9 -15.88 4.84 -3.07
CA ASP A 9 -16.32 4.50 -1.71
C ASP A 9 -15.39 3.47 -1.07
N PHE A 10 -14.08 3.69 -1.19
CA PHE A 10 -13.06 2.97 -0.46
C PHE A 10 -13.10 3.44 1.00
N THR A 11 -13.41 2.51 1.90
CA THR A 11 -13.28 2.71 3.34
C THR A 11 -12.21 1.76 3.85
N LEU A 12 -11.16 2.32 4.46
CA LEU A 12 -10.12 1.53 5.10
C LEU A 12 -10.72 0.67 6.23
N ASP A 13 -10.33 -0.60 6.29
CA ASP A 13 -10.76 -1.49 7.37
C ASP A 13 -10.41 -0.89 8.75
N LYS A 14 -11.36 -0.95 9.69
CA LYS A 14 -11.23 -0.31 11.00
C LYS A 14 -10.06 -0.85 11.82
N ARG A 15 -9.72 -2.13 11.69
CA ARG A 15 -8.59 -2.73 12.40
C ARG A 15 -7.29 -2.20 11.81
N LEU A 16 -7.20 -2.17 10.49
CA LEU A 16 -6.04 -1.62 9.80
C LEU A 16 -5.83 -0.14 10.13
N ALA A 17 -6.91 0.65 10.19
CA ALA A 17 -6.86 2.05 10.61
C ALA A 17 -6.43 2.25 12.08
N ALA A 18 -6.74 1.31 12.96
CA ALA A 18 -6.34 1.37 14.37
C ALA A 18 -4.88 0.95 14.60
N ASP A 19 -4.40 -0.01 13.81
CA ASP A 19 -3.07 -0.61 13.96
C ASP A 19 -1.99 0.08 13.11
N THR A 20 -2.35 1.08 12.30
CA THR A 20 -1.42 1.74 11.36
C THR A 20 -1.51 3.26 11.40
N PHE A 21 -0.45 3.92 10.95
CA PHE A 21 -0.41 5.35 10.70
C PHE A 21 -0.43 5.63 9.20
N PRO A 22 -1.27 6.56 8.71
CA PRO A 22 -1.24 6.95 7.30
C PRO A 22 0.06 7.69 6.98
N VAL A 23 0.69 7.34 5.85
CA VAL A 23 1.95 7.95 5.38
C VAL A 23 1.71 8.86 4.19
N THR A 24 1.14 8.32 3.11
CA THR A 24 0.84 9.06 1.88
C THR A 24 -0.13 8.27 0.99
N ASP A 25 -0.59 8.90 -0.09
CA ASP A 25 -1.39 8.28 -1.13
C ASP A 25 -0.60 8.18 -2.45
N LEU A 26 -0.51 6.97 -2.98
CA LEU A 26 -0.03 6.68 -4.34
C LEU A 26 -1.23 6.67 -5.31
N PRO A 27 -1.03 6.61 -6.65
CA PRO A 27 -2.13 6.63 -7.60
C PRO A 27 -3.22 5.59 -7.36
N LEU A 28 -2.86 4.35 -7.02
CA LEU A 28 -3.79 3.26 -6.70
C LEU A 28 -3.94 3.06 -5.18
N SER A 29 -2.83 3.05 -4.44
CA SER A 29 -2.82 2.58 -3.05
C SER A 29 -2.64 3.69 -2.02
N GLN A 30 -3.27 3.53 -0.86
CA GLN A 30 -2.87 4.23 0.35
C GLN A 30 -1.68 3.52 0.99
N VAL A 31 -0.70 4.30 1.46
CA VAL A 31 0.50 3.81 2.15
C VAL A 31 0.30 3.98 3.64
N LEU A 32 0.38 2.88 4.37
CA LEU A 32 0.22 2.82 5.81
C LEU A 32 1.49 2.29 6.47
N LEU A 33 1.88 2.84 7.61
CA LEU A 33 2.97 2.34 8.44
C LEU A 33 2.38 1.57 9.62
N MET A 34 2.74 0.30 9.77
CA MET A 34 2.33 -0.48 10.93
C MET A 34 2.83 0.18 12.22
N ASN A 35 1.97 0.27 13.23
CA ASN A 35 2.32 0.74 14.57
C ASN A 35 3.08 -0.35 15.35
N ASP A 36 4.21 -0.77 14.80
CA ASP A 36 5.12 -1.74 15.39
C ASP A 36 6.56 -1.26 15.19
N ALA A 37 7.14 -0.69 16.24
CA ALA A 37 8.47 -0.10 16.19
C ALA A 37 9.61 -1.13 16.00
N ARG A 38 9.31 -2.44 16.03
CA ARG A 38 10.32 -3.49 15.85
C ARG A 38 10.84 -3.56 14.42
N TYR A 39 10.01 -3.21 13.44
CA TYR A 39 10.36 -3.26 12.03
C TYR A 39 9.70 -2.10 11.26
N PRO A 40 10.39 -1.50 10.28
CA PRO A 40 9.75 -0.55 9.38
C PRO A 40 8.84 -1.30 8.40
N TRP A 41 7.62 -1.60 8.83
CA TRP A 41 6.64 -2.37 8.05
C TRP A 41 5.60 -1.44 7.43
N VAL A 42 5.66 -1.31 6.10
CA VAL A 42 4.71 -0.55 5.31
C VAL A 42 3.70 -1.48 4.64
N ILE A 43 2.45 -1.03 4.53
CA ILE A 43 1.33 -1.74 3.91
C ILE A 43 0.77 -0.87 2.79
N LEU A 44 0.59 -1.48 1.61
CA LEU A 44 -0.11 -0.86 0.48
C LEU A 44 -1.56 -1.35 0.45
N VAL A 45 -2.50 -0.42 0.44
CA VAL A 45 -3.93 -0.72 0.38
C VAL A 45 -4.53 -0.12 -0.89
N PRO A 46 -4.79 -0.91 -1.95
CA PRO A 46 -5.47 -0.43 -3.15
C PRO A 46 -6.82 0.21 -2.80
N ARG A 47 -7.08 1.43 -3.26
CA ARG A 47 -8.31 2.18 -2.93
C ARG A 47 -9.49 1.77 -3.82
N HIS A 48 -9.83 0.49 -3.78
CA HIS A 48 -11.02 -0.08 -4.43
C HIS A 48 -12.02 -0.55 -3.39
N ALA A 49 -13.30 -0.24 -3.60
CA ALA A 49 -14.37 -0.76 -2.77
C ALA A 49 -14.55 -2.27 -3.00
N SER A 50 -14.86 -3.01 -1.93
CA SER A 50 -15.30 -4.41 -1.99
C SER A 50 -14.32 -5.40 -2.63
N ILE A 51 -13.01 -5.14 -2.55
CA ILE A 51 -11.96 -6.07 -2.96
C ILE A 51 -11.25 -6.60 -1.72
N SER A 52 -11.04 -7.92 -1.69
CA SER A 52 -10.32 -8.64 -0.65
C SER A 52 -9.02 -9.26 -1.16
N GLU A 53 -8.95 -9.58 -2.45
CA GLU A 53 -7.84 -10.30 -3.06
C GLU A 53 -7.26 -9.57 -4.28
N VAL A 54 -5.95 -9.70 -4.49
CA VAL A 54 -5.25 -9.02 -5.60
C VAL A 54 -5.79 -9.42 -6.97
N PHE A 55 -6.25 -10.66 -7.15
CA PHE A 55 -6.80 -11.13 -8.42
C PHE A 55 -8.17 -10.54 -8.78
N GLU A 56 -8.85 -9.89 -7.82
CA GLU A 56 -10.12 -9.19 -8.07
C GLU A 56 -9.89 -7.80 -8.68
N LEU A 57 -8.66 -7.27 -8.60
CA LEU A 57 -8.26 -6.05 -9.30
C LEU A 57 -8.22 -6.27 -10.81
N SER A 58 -8.48 -5.21 -11.57
CA SER A 58 -8.23 -5.23 -13.01
C SER A 58 -6.76 -5.54 -13.30
N ILE A 59 -6.46 -6.11 -14.47
CA ILE A 59 -5.07 -6.41 -14.85
C ILE A 59 -4.19 -5.14 -14.82
N THR A 60 -4.76 -3.99 -15.20
CA THR A 60 -4.07 -2.70 -15.13
C THR A 60 -3.77 -2.28 -13.70
N ASP A 61 -4.71 -2.50 -12.76
CA ASP A 61 -4.51 -2.16 -11.35
C ASP A 61 -3.54 -3.14 -10.66
N GLN A 62 -3.54 -4.42 -11.02
CA GLN A 62 -2.52 -5.37 -10.56
C GLN A 62 -1.11 -4.92 -11.00
N GLN A 63 -0.96 -4.48 -12.25
CA GLN A 63 0.31 -3.94 -12.75
C GLN A 63 0.69 -2.62 -12.05
N GLN A 64 -0.29 -1.77 -11.72
CA GLN A 64 -0.05 -0.54 -10.98
C GLN A 64 0.38 -0.82 -9.53
N LEU A 65 -0.29 -1.75 -8.84
CA LEU A 65 0.09 -2.21 -7.51
C LEU A 65 1.53 -2.72 -7.49
N TRP A 66 1.93 -3.47 -8.51
CA TRP A 66 3.30 -4.00 -8.60
C TRP A 66 4.35 -2.91 -8.82
N ARG A 67 4.02 -1.88 -9.62
CA ARG A 67 4.87 -0.69 -9.79
C ARG A 67 5.02 0.08 -8.48
N GLU A 68 3.94 0.26 -7.73
CA GLU A 68 3.94 0.94 -6.44
C GLU A 68 4.76 0.18 -5.39
N ALA A 69 4.57 -1.15 -5.30
CA ALA A 69 5.35 -2.00 -4.40
C ALA A 69 6.86 -1.93 -4.69
N THR A 70 7.23 -1.93 -5.98
CA THR A 70 8.64 -1.83 -6.40
C THR A 70 9.24 -0.48 -5.98
N GLN A 71 8.57 0.63 -6.30
CA GLN A 71 9.04 1.98 -5.96
C GLN A 71 9.15 2.17 -4.44
N LEU A 72 8.16 1.69 -3.69
CA LEU A 72 8.18 1.75 -2.24
C LEU A 72 9.36 0.94 -1.66
N GLY A 73 9.60 -0.27 -2.18
CA GLY A 73 10.72 -1.11 -1.75
C GLY A 73 12.08 -0.45 -1.98
N GLU A 74 12.27 0.20 -3.14
CA GLU A 74 13.48 0.98 -3.44
C GLU A 74 13.63 2.18 -2.48
N ALA A 75 12.56 2.95 -2.27
CA ALA A 75 12.56 4.08 -1.35
C ALA A 75 12.87 3.66 0.10
N MET A 76 12.28 2.55 0.57
CA MET A 76 12.56 1.98 1.89
C MET A 76 14.01 1.54 2.02
N LYS A 77 14.57 0.87 0.99
CA LYS A 77 15.98 0.46 0.97
C LYS A 77 16.90 1.68 1.09
N THR A 78 16.62 2.75 0.35
CA THR A 78 17.41 3.99 0.40
C THR A 78 17.28 4.70 1.76
N ALA A 79 16.07 4.77 2.32
CA ALA A 79 15.80 5.51 3.56
C ALA A 79 16.35 4.79 4.80
N LEU A 80 16.36 3.46 4.82
CA LEU A 80 16.73 2.65 5.98
C LEU A 80 18.19 2.15 5.94
N GLY A 81 18.91 2.41 4.85
CA GLY A 81 20.23 1.84 4.59
C GLY A 81 20.16 0.35 4.26
N GLU A 82 21.19 -0.19 3.60
CA GLU A 82 21.25 -1.60 3.18
C GLU A 82 21.37 -2.55 4.38
N THR A 83 20.26 -2.83 5.08
CA THR A 83 20.18 -3.96 6.01
C THR A 83 19.42 -5.11 5.34
N LYS A 84 20.02 -5.71 4.30
CA LYS A 84 19.55 -7.01 3.85
C LYS A 84 20.11 -8.07 4.80
N SER A 85 19.34 -8.44 5.82
CA SER A 85 19.50 -9.76 6.44
C SER A 85 18.98 -10.80 5.43
N ILE A 86 19.83 -11.12 4.46
CA ILE A 86 19.82 -12.43 3.82
C ILE A 86 20.55 -13.37 4.77
N LEU A 87 19.80 -14.12 5.57
CA LEU A 87 20.30 -15.42 6.02
C LEU A 87 19.55 -16.48 5.20
N PRO A 88 20.28 -17.44 4.63
CA PRO A 88 20.85 -18.49 5.45
C PRO A 88 22.37 -18.37 5.59
N ARG A 89 22.84 -18.63 6.82
CA ARG A 89 24.17 -19.22 7.03
C ARG A 89 24.18 -20.63 6.48
#